data_AF-A0A8D9BV38-F1
#
_entry.id   AF-A0A8D9BV38-F1
#
_cell.length_a   1.000
_cell.length_b   1.000
_cell.length_c   1.000
_cell.angle_alpha   90.00
_cell.angle_beta   90.00
_cell.angle_gamma   90.00
#
_symmetry.space_group_name_H-M   'P 1'
#
loop_
_entity.id
_entity.type
_entity.pdbx_description
1 polymer ?
#
loop_
_entity_poly.entity_id
_entity_poly.type
_entity_poly.pdbx_seq_one_letter_code
_entity_poly.pdbx_strand_id
1 'polypeptide(L)'
;MKFVLSNYLDKYPVHEYHCLTDSTVALCWAKGSPHLWNTFVGNRVSKIQENIDIEKIHHVKGSDNPADALSRGQLPSEFVKNELYFNGPTWLQNEFEQWPTTSYENLKGVVPPEQKAKVSLVGIQTQIANPLTDLFLKCSSWPKLLNIVVYFLRFIKKTTQK
;
A
#
# COMPACT_ATOMS: atom_id res chain seq x y z
N MET A 1 11.84 -11.12 -5.04
CA MET A 1 12.77 -11.61 -6.06
C MET A 1 13.62 -12.81 -5.64
N LYS A 2 13.94 -12.97 -4.35
CA LYS A 2 14.84 -14.03 -3.82
C LYS A 2 14.54 -15.44 -4.31
N PHE A 3 13.26 -15.86 -4.29
CA PHE A 3 12.87 -17.21 -4.72
C PHE A 3 13.20 -17.51 -6.19
N VAL A 4 12.89 -16.60 -7.11
CA VAL A 4 13.18 -16.83 -8.53
C VAL A 4 14.70 -16.80 -8.74
N LEU A 5 15.39 -15.79 -8.20
CA LEU A 5 16.85 -15.73 -8.33
C LEU A 5 17.51 -17.00 -7.79
N SER A 6 17.10 -17.50 -6.61
CA SER A 6 17.66 -18.73 -6.06
C SER A 6 17.39 -19.99 -6.88
N ASN A 7 16.31 -20.02 -7.69
CA ASN A 7 15.98 -21.18 -8.51
C ASN A 7 16.61 -21.14 -9.91
N TYR A 8 16.96 -19.95 -10.41
CA TYR A 8 17.48 -19.77 -11.77
C TYR A 8 18.97 -19.42 -11.81
N LEU A 9 19.54 -18.85 -10.74
CA LEU A 9 20.96 -18.45 -10.70
C LEU A 9 21.92 -19.64 -10.83
N ASP A 10 21.52 -20.85 -10.40
CA ASP A 10 22.34 -22.06 -10.57
C ASP A 10 22.42 -22.50 -12.04
N LYS A 11 21.46 -22.08 -12.88
CA LYS A 11 21.37 -22.47 -14.29
C LYS A 11 21.76 -21.36 -15.25
N TYR A 12 21.56 -20.10 -14.88
CA TYR A 12 21.81 -18.93 -15.71
C TYR A 12 22.37 -17.78 -14.86
N PRO A 13 23.51 -17.18 -15.25
CA PRO A 13 24.00 -15.99 -14.58
C PRO A 13 23.04 -14.82 -14.86
N VAL A 14 22.39 -14.31 -13.80
CA VAL A 14 21.52 -13.14 -13.89
C VAL A 14 22.27 -11.94 -13.35
N HIS A 15 22.69 -11.04 -14.25
CA HIS A 15 23.38 -9.80 -13.88
C HIS A 15 22.41 -8.72 -13.39
N GLU A 16 21.24 -8.65 -14.02
CA GLU A 16 20.23 -7.64 -13.75
C GLU A 16 18.82 -8.20 -13.94
N TYR A 17 17.85 -7.58 -13.27
CA TYR A 17 16.44 -7.89 -13.41
C TYR A 17 15.62 -6.60 -13.48
N HIS A 18 14.51 -6.66 -14.21
CA HIS A 18 13.48 -5.62 -14.25
C HIS A 18 12.10 -6.30 -14.14
N CYS A 19 11.16 -5.61 -13.50
CA CYS A 19 9.78 -6.06 -13.34
C CYS A 19 8.87 -5.16 -14.17
N LEU A 20 8.08 -5.76 -15.07
CA LEU A 20 7.17 -5.03 -15.95
C LEU A 20 5.72 -5.30 -15.54
N THR A 21 4.88 -4.27 -15.56
CA THR A 21 3.43 -4.39 -15.36
C THR A 21 2.68 -3.51 -16.34
N ASP A 22 1.50 -3.93 -16.77
CA ASP A 22 0.58 -3.12 -17.57
C ASP A 22 -0.44 -2.35 -16.73
N SER A 23 -0.41 -2.54 -15.41
CA SER A 23 -1.32 -1.86 -14.49
C SER A 23 -0.66 -0.63 -13.90
N THR A 24 -1.04 0.54 -14.41
CA THR A 24 -0.64 1.83 -13.81
C THR A 24 -1.07 1.96 -12.35
N VAL A 25 -2.20 1.37 -11.98
CA VAL A 25 -2.69 1.31 -10.59
C VAL A 25 -1.75 0.47 -9.73
N ALA A 26 -1.37 -0.73 -10.17
CA ALA A 26 -0.45 -1.58 -9.43
C ALA A 26 0.93 -0.94 -9.30
N LEU A 27 1.43 -0.30 -10.36
CA LEU A 27 2.68 0.47 -10.31
C LEU A 27 2.59 1.61 -9.28
N CYS A 28 1.48 2.34 -9.28
CA CYS A 28 1.25 3.43 -8.33
C CYS A 28 1.23 2.94 -6.88
N TRP A 29 0.54 1.83 -6.61
CA TRP A 29 0.56 1.20 -5.29
C TRP A 29 1.96 0.75 -4.88
N ALA A 30 2.69 0.09 -5.78
CA ALA A 30 4.02 -0.44 -5.51
C ALA A 30 5.06 0.64 -5.20
N LYS A 31 4.99 1.80 -5.87
CA LYS A 31 5.89 2.94 -5.64
C LYS A 31 5.45 3.87 -4.49
N GLY A 32 4.20 3.79 -4.03
CA GLY A 32 3.72 4.58 -2.89
C GLY A 32 4.06 3.97 -1.53
N SER A 33 3.94 4.77 -0.46
CA SER A 33 4.13 4.28 0.90
C SER A 33 3.00 3.29 1.29
N PRO A 34 3.31 2.10 1.85
CA PRO A 34 2.31 1.12 2.27
C PRO A 34 1.23 1.68 3.21
N HIS A 35 1.58 2.68 4.02
CA HIS A 35 0.66 3.29 5.00
C HIS A 35 -0.49 4.07 4.35
N LEU A 36 -0.32 4.50 3.10
CA LEU A 36 -1.33 5.23 2.34
C LEU A 36 -2.49 4.31 1.92
N TRP A 37 -2.26 2.99 1.83
CA TRP A 37 -3.21 2.05 1.27
C TRP A 37 -3.98 1.28 2.33
N ASN A 38 -5.20 0.85 2.02
CA ASN A 38 -5.96 -0.06 2.86
C ASN A 38 -5.12 -1.29 3.29
N THR A 39 -5.52 -2.00 4.35
CA THR A 39 -4.70 -3.09 4.93
C THR A 39 -4.32 -4.16 3.90
N PHE A 40 -5.22 -4.51 2.98
CA PHE A 40 -4.99 -5.54 1.96
C PHE A 40 -3.91 -5.14 0.95
N VAL A 41 -3.97 -3.92 0.42
CA VAL A 41 -3.01 -3.38 -0.55
C VAL A 41 -1.70 -3.04 0.17
N GLY A 42 -1.77 -2.35 1.32
CA GLY A 42 -0.62 -1.96 2.12
C GLY A 42 0.28 -3.14 2.48
N ASN A 43 -0.29 -4.25 2.95
CA ASN A 43 0.48 -5.46 3.28
C ASN A 43 1.20 -6.07 2.06
N ARG A 44 0.61 -5.97 0.85
CA ARG A 44 1.24 -6.46 -0.38
C ARG A 44 2.34 -5.53 -0.86
N VAL A 45 2.09 -4.23 -0.80
CA VAL A 45 3.09 -3.21 -1.15
C VAL A 45 4.31 -3.35 -0.24
N SER A 46 4.14 -3.53 1.07
CA SER A 46 5.25 -3.83 1.98
C SER A 46 6.06 -5.04 1.54
N LYS A 47 5.40 -6.16 1.23
CA LYS A 47 6.09 -7.38 0.75
C LYS A 47 6.82 -7.18 -0.58
N ILE A 48 6.25 -6.40 -1.50
CA ILE A 48 6.90 -6.06 -2.78
C ILE A 48 8.17 -5.26 -2.49
N GLN A 49 8.07 -4.19 -1.70
CA GLN A 49 9.18 -3.29 -1.36
C GLN A 49 10.29 -3.99 -0.55
N GLU A 50 9.97 -5.01 0.25
CA GLU A 50 10.95 -5.84 0.96
C GLU A 50 11.75 -6.77 0.02
N ASN A 51 11.20 -7.11 -1.15
CA ASN A 51 11.70 -8.18 -2.00
C ASN A 51 12.18 -7.74 -3.38
N ILE A 52 11.84 -6.52 -3.79
CA ILE A 52 12.06 -5.96 -5.11
C ILE A 52 12.45 -4.50 -4.91
N ASP A 53 13.53 -4.09 -5.57
CA ASP A 53 13.87 -2.68 -5.66
C ASP A 53 12.79 -1.96 -6.48
N ILE A 54 12.13 -0.96 -5.88
CA ILE A 54 11.02 -0.23 -6.49
C ILE A 54 11.41 0.51 -7.76
N GLU A 55 12.69 0.86 -7.91
CA GLU A 55 13.18 1.50 -9.15
C GLU A 55 13.31 0.53 -10.32
N LYS A 56 13.22 -0.77 -10.05
CA LYS A 56 13.22 -1.82 -11.08
C LYS A 56 11.82 -2.19 -11.56
N ILE A 57 10.77 -1.53 -11.07
CA ILE A 57 9.37 -1.76 -11.47
C ILE A 57 8.94 -0.70 -12.48
N HIS A 58 8.56 -1.14 -13.68
CA HIS A 58 8.21 -0.27 -14.81
C HIS A 58 6.85 -0.61 -15.40
N HIS A 59 6.22 0.40 -16.01
CA HIS A 59 4.97 0.21 -16.73
C HIS A 59 5.21 0.00 -18.23
N VAL A 60 4.51 -0.96 -18.82
CA VAL A 60 4.45 -1.22 -20.28
C VAL A 60 2.98 -1.26 -20.74
N LYS A 61 2.74 -1.16 -22.04
CA LYS A 61 1.37 -1.32 -22.55
C LYS A 61 0.89 -2.75 -22.35
N GLY A 62 -0.41 -2.95 -22.09
CA GLY A 62 -1.00 -4.30 -21.98
C GLY A 62 -0.81 -5.15 -23.24
N SER A 63 -0.75 -4.54 -24.42
CA SER A 63 -0.42 -5.24 -25.68
C SER A 63 0.98 -5.85 -25.70
N ASP A 64 1.87 -5.35 -24.84
CA ASP A 64 3.27 -5.76 -24.77
C ASP A 64 3.53 -6.60 -23.50
N ASN A 65 2.48 -6.91 -22.72
CA ASN A 65 2.58 -7.73 -21.52
C ASN A 65 2.35 -9.21 -21.85
N PRO A 66 3.41 -10.04 -21.92
CA PRO A 66 3.26 -11.47 -22.21
C PRO A 66 2.47 -12.22 -21.12
N ALA A 67 2.44 -11.72 -19.87
CA ALA A 67 1.77 -12.41 -18.77
C ALA A 67 0.25 -12.50 -18.96
N ASP A 68 -0.34 -11.62 -19.77
CA ASP A 68 -1.78 -11.59 -20.04
C ASP A 68 -2.28 -12.85 -20.75
N ALA A 69 -1.44 -13.48 -21.58
CA ALA A 69 -1.78 -14.72 -22.28
C ALA A 69 -2.11 -15.87 -21.32
N LEU A 70 -1.38 -15.94 -20.20
CA LEU A 70 -1.61 -16.96 -19.17
C LEU A 70 -2.69 -16.55 -18.17
N SER A 71 -2.75 -15.27 -17.80
CA SER A 71 -3.66 -14.81 -16.74
C SER A 71 -5.12 -14.75 -17.20
N ARG A 72 -5.37 -14.37 -18.47
CA ARG A 72 -6.71 -14.32 -19.06
C ARG A 72 -7.15 -15.65 -19.67
N GLY A 73 -6.18 -16.52 -19.94
CA GLY A 73 -6.38 -17.75 -20.69
C GLY A 73 -6.36 -17.51 -22.19
N GLN A 74 -5.76 -18.44 -22.92
CA GLN A 74 -5.68 -18.44 -24.37
C GLN A 74 -5.94 -19.86 -24.88
N LEU A 75 -6.58 -19.99 -26.05
CA LEU A 75 -6.78 -21.30 -26.67
C LEU A 75 -5.42 -21.95 -26.96
N PRO A 76 -5.23 -23.26 -26.69
CA PRO A 76 -3.94 -23.91 -26.93
C PRO A 76 -3.41 -23.75 -28.36
N SER A 77 -4.30 -23.77 -29.35
CA SER A 77 -3.98 -23.58 -30.76
C SER A 77 -3.46 -22.18 -31.10
N GLU A 78 -3.88 -21.17 -30.35
CA GLU A 78 -3.41 -19.78 -30.48
C GLU A 78 -2.16 -19.53 -29.62
N PHE A 79 -2.12 -20.13 -28.43
CA PHE A 79 -1.01 -19.99 -27.50
C PHE A 79 0.30 -20.49 -28.10
N VAL A 80 0.28 -21.63 -28.81
CA VAL A 80 1.48 -22.16 -29.51
C VAL A 80 2.01 -21.19 -30.58
N LYS A 81 1.18 -20.25 -31.06
CA LYS A 81 1.55 -19.21 -32.03
C LYS A 81 1.80 -17.84 -31.38
N ASN A 82 1.80 -17.76 -30.04
CA ASN A 82 1.94 -16.50 -29.32
C ASN A 82 3.42 -16.09 -29.24
N GLU A 83 3.87 -15.40 -30.29
CA GLU A 83 5.23 -14.85 -30.39
C GLU A 83 5.58 -13.93 -29.23
N LEU A 84 4.62 -13.11 -28.75
CA LEU A 84 4.85 -12.20 -27.63
C LEU A 84 5.19 -12.97 -26.35
N TYR A 85 4.52 -14.09 -26.07
CA TYR A 85 4.78 -14.89 -24.88
C TYR A 85 6.15 -15.59 -24.95
N PHE A 86 6.47 -16.19 -26.09
CA PHE A 86 7.70 -16.98 -26.23
C PHE A 86 8.96 -16.15 -26.44
N ASN A 87 8.86 -15.06 -27.20
CA ASN A 87 10.01 -14.24 -27.57
C ASN A 87 10.07 -12.89 -26.82
N GLY A 88 8.99 -12.52 -26.15
CA GLY A 88 8.84 -11.20 -25.57
C GLY A 88 8.58 -10.12 -26.64
N PRO A 89 8.34 -8.87 -26.20
CA PRO A 89 8.23 -7.75 -27.11
C PRO A 89 9.59 -7.45 -27.77
N THR A 90 9.57 -6.99 -29.03
CA THR A 90 10.79 -6.79 -29.84
C THR A 90 11.79 -5.82 -29.21
N TRP A 91 11.28 -4.81 -28.49
CA TRP A 91 12.12 -3.82 -27.80
C TRP A 91 12.87 -4.38 -26.59
N LEU A 92 12.52 -5.56 -26.08
CA LEU A 92 13.19 -6.17 -24.93
C LEU A 92 14.66 -6.53 -25.22
N GLN A 93 15.00 -6.70 -26.50
CA GLN A 93 16.37 -6.97 -26.96
C GLN A 93 17.21 -5.69 -27.07
N ASN A 94 16.59 -4.52 -27.00
CA ASN A 94 17.28 -3.24 -27.06
C ASN A 94 17.82 -2.86 -25.68
N GLU A 95 18.70 -1.85 -25.67
CA GLU A 95 19.16 -1.22 -24.43
C GLU A 95 17.99 -0.65 -23.62
N PHE A 96 18.12 -0.65 -22.29
CA PHE A 96 17.07 -0.28 -21.35
C PHE A 96 16.51 1.13 -21.61
N GLU A 97 17.37 2.05 -22.02
CA GLU A 97 17.05 3.44 -22.35
C GLU A 97 16.08 3.57 -23.53
N GLN A 98 15.99 2.54 -24.38
CA GLN A 98 15.12 2.49 -25.55
C GLN A 98 13.79 1.80 -25.26
N TRP A 99 13.60 1.26 -24.05
CA TRP A 99 12.36 0.56 -23.71
C TRP A 99 11.20 1.57 -23.61
N PRO A 100 10.00 1.23 -24.11
CA PRO A 100 8.83 2.10 -24.09
C PRO A 100 8.17 2.13 -22.70
N THR A 101 8.97 2.31 -21.64
CA THR A 101 8.48 2.34 -20.26
C THR A 101 7.93 3.72 -19.92
N THR A 102 6.84 3.75 -19.17
CA THR A 102 6.28 5.02 -18.67
C THR A 102 6.90 5.34 -17.32
N SER A 103 7.52 6.53 -17.20
CA SER A 103 8.00 7.01 -15.91
C SER A 103 6.84 7.24 -14.93
N TYR A 104 7.03 6.82 -13.68
CA TYR A 104 6.08 7.07 -12.58
C TYR A 104 5.80 8.56 -12.35
N GLU A 105 6.76 9.44 -12.66
CA GLU A 105 6.58 10.90 -12.64
C GLU A 105 5.32 11.33 -13.40
N ASN A 106 5.02 10.67 -14.53
CA ASN A 106 3.88 10.96 -15.39
C ASN A 106 2.54 10.46 -14.82
N LEU A 107 2.56 9.68 -13.74
CA LEU A 107 1.38 9.14 -13.06
C LEU A 107 1.03 9.93 -11.78
N LYS A 108 1.84 10.93 -11.40
CA LYS A 108 1.58 11.79 -10.24
C LYS A 108 0.27 12.56 -10.43
N GLY A 109 -0.65 12.45 -9.47
CA GLY A 109 -1.92 13.20 -9.44
C GLY A 109 -3.17 12.35 -9.70
N VAL A 110 -3.02 11.12 -10.22
CA VAL A 110 -4.10 10.14 -10.22
C VAL A 110 -4.19 9.53 -8.82
N VAL A 111 -5.31 9.73 -8.13
CA VAL A 111 -5.57 9.04 -6.85
C VAL A 111 -5.93 7.60 -7.18
N PRO A 112 -5.06 6.62 -6.91
CA PRO A 112 -5.40 5.23 -7.16
C PRO A 112 -6.50 4.79 -6.17
N PRO A 113 -7.30 3.77 -6.53
CA PRO A 113 -8.26 3.18 -5.61
C PRO A 113 -7.56 2.68 -4.34
N GLU A 114 -8.33 2.47 -3.27
CA GLU A 114 -7.86 1.91 -1.99
C GLU A 114 -6.93 2.79 -1.14
N GLN A 115 -6.79 4.08 -1.46
CA GLN A 115 -6.16 5.03 -0.55
C GLN A 115 -7.00 5.20 0.71
N LYS A 116 -6.37 5.08 1.89
CA LYS A 116 -7.03 5.34 3.18
C LYS A 116 -7.54 6.77 3.19
N ALA A 117 -8.77 6.96 3.69
CA ALA A 117 -9.28 8.28 3.97
C ALA A 117 -8.34 9.02 4.93
N LYS A 118 -7.96 10.25 4.58
CA LYS A 118 -7.22 11.13 5.50
C LYS A 118 -8.18 11.55 6.61
N VAL A 119 -8.11 10.90 7.76
CA VAL A 119 -8.84 11.31 8.96
C VAL A 119 -7.96 12.31 9.71
N SER A 120 -8.30 13.60 9.62
CA SER A 120 -7.67 14.64 10.43
C SER A 120 -8.44 14.77 11.75
N LEU A 121 -7.76 14.58 12.88
CA LEU A 121 -8.31 14.90 14.19
C LEU A 121 -8.30 16.42 14.38
N VAL A 122 -9.46 17.06 14.32
CA VAL A 122 -9.60 18.47 14.68
C VAL A 122 -9.85 18.56 16.17
N GLY A 123 -8.86 19.01 16.93
CA GLY A 123 -9.04 19.35 18.34
C GLY A 123 -9.79 20.67 18.45
N ILE A 124 -11.08 20.62 18.78
CA ILE A 124 -11.84 21.84 19.10
C ILE A 124 -11.48 22.23 20.54
N GLN A 125 -10.69 23.29 20.69
CA GLN A 125 -10.48 23.91 22.00
C GLN A 125 -11.71 24.75 22.34
N THR A 126 -12.71 24.11 22.96
CA THR A 126 -13.81 24.86 23.60
C THR A 126 -13.25 25.54 24.85
N GLN A 127 -13.68 26.78 25.11
CA GLN A 127 -13.44 27.40 26.41
C GLN A 127 -13.99 26.46 27.48
N ILE A 128 -13.10 25.93 28.31
CA ILE A 128 -13.42 24.85 29.24
C ILE A 128 -14.41 25.41 30.27
N ALA A 129 -15.70 25.12 30.08
CA ALA A 129 -16.63 25.13 31.19
C ALA A 129 -16.03 24.22 32.27
N ASN A 130 -15.95 24.70 33.51
CA ASN A 130 -15.33 23.93 34.60
C ASN A 130 -15.86 22.48 34.56
N PRO A 131 -14.98 21.47 34.42
CA PRO A 131 -15.41 20.08 34.26
C PRO A 131 -16.29 19.58 35.41
N LEU A 132 -16.11 20.17 36.61
CA LEU A 132 -16.98 19.92 37.74
C LEU A 132 -18.39 20.45 37.46
N THR A 133 -18.53 21.67 36.92
CA THR A 133 -19.83 22.26 36.57
C THR A 133 -20.57 21.42 35.53
N ASP A 134 -19.87 20.94 34.49
CA ASP A 134 -20.47 20.03 33.50
C ASP A 134 -20.90 18.70 34.15
N LEU A 135 -20.08 18.14 35.06
CA LEU A 135 -20.43 16.95 35.82
C LEU A 135 -21.66 17.17 36.74
N PHE A 136 -21.73 18.33 37.41
CA PHE A 136 -22.88 18.74 38.23
C PHE A 136 -24.15 18.82 37.37
N LEU A 137 -24.09 19.44 36.20
CA LEU A 137 -25.24 19.60 35.30
C LEU A 137 -25.69 18.27 34.67
N LYS A 138 -24.76 17.34 34.43
CA LYS A 138 -25.07 16.00 33.86
C LYS A 138 -25.60 14.99 34.87
N CYS A 139 -25.48 15.26 36.16
CA CYS A 139 -25.93 14.34 37.21
C CYS A 139 -27.28 14.76 37.80
N SER A 140 -28.34 14.00 37.50
CA SER A 140 -29.68 14.21 38.05
C SER A 140 -29.88 13.68 39.48
N SER A 141 -28.83 13.12 40.10
CA SER A 141 -28.91 12.45 41.40
C SER A 141 -27.69 12.80 42.26
N TRP A 142 -27.94 13.36 43.43
CA TRP A 142 -26.91 13.74 44.40
C TRP A 142 -26.06 12.53 44.88
N PRO A 143 -26.65 11.38 45.27
CA PRO A 143 -25.87 10.19 45.59
C PRO A 143 -24.98 9.70 44.43
N LYS A 144 -25.47 9.77 43.18
CA LYS A 144 -24.69 9.39 42.00
C LYS A 144 -23.48 10.29 41.81
N LEU A 145 -23.67 11.60 41.94
CA LEU A 145 -22.60 12.59 41.86
C LEU A 145 -21.54 12.36 42.94
N LEU A 146 -21.95 12.18 44.19
CA LEU A 146 -21.03 11.90 45.30
C LEU A 146 -20.18 10.66 45.03
N ASN A 147 -20.79 9.57 44.55
CA ASN A 147 -20.05 8.36 44.20
C ASN A 147 -19.01 8.62 43.11
N ILE A 148 -19.37 9.35 42.05
CA ILE A 148 -18.44 9.70 40.96
C ILE A 148 -17.24 10.50 41.50
N VAL A 149 -17.48 11.53 42.31
CA VAL A 149 -16.42 12.35 42.93
C VAL A 149 -15.52 11.49 43.83
N VAL A 150 -16.11 10.60 44.64
CA VAL A 150 -15.35 9.66 45.49
C VAL A 150 -14.47 8.74 44.65
N TYR A 151 -14.94 8.21 43.53
CA TYR A 151 -14.13 7.39 42.64
C TYR A 151 -12.97 8.17 42.02
N PHE A 152 -13.19 9.41 41.58
CA PHE A 152 -12.13 10.29 41.10
C PHE A 152 -11.06 10.55 42.16
N LEU A 153 -11.46 10.91 43.39
CA LEU A 153 -10.53 11.13 44.49
C LEU A 153 -9.76 9.86 44.88
N ARG A 154 -10.42 8.70 44.88
CA ARG A 154 -9.76 7.40 45.10
C ARG A 154 -8.74 7.09 44.01
N PHE A 155 -9.06 7.40 42.75
CA PHE A 155 -8.17 7.21 41.62
C PHE A 155 -6.93 8.11 41.75
N ILE A 156 -7.11 9.42 41.99
CA ILE A 156 -6.02 10.37 42.20
C ILE A 156 -5.10 9.89 43.33
N LYS A 157 -5.68 9.53 44.49
CA LYS A 157 -4.91 9.02 45.62
C LYS A 157 -4.06 7.79 45.25
N LYS A 158 -4.60 6.86 44.45
CA LYS A 158 -3.87 5.69 43.98
C LYS A 158 -2.76 6.03 42.97
N THR A 159 -2.95 7.04 42.14
CA THR A 159 -1.94 7.46 41.14
C THR A 159 -0.85 8.35 41.72
N THR A 160 -1.12 9.07 42.82
CA THR A 160 -0.16 9.97 43.48
C THR A 160 0.68 9.27 44.55
N GLN A 161 0.32 8.06 44.99
CA GLN A 161 1.10 7.25 45.93
C GLN A 161 2.14 6.33 45.24
N LYS A 162 2.72 6.77 44.12
CA LYS A 162 3.88 6.13 43.46
C LYS A 162 5.13 6.96 43.65
#